data_AF-A0A960MES9-F1
#
_entry.id   AF-A0A960MES9-F1
#
_cell.length_a   1.000
_cell.length_b   1.000
_cell.length_c   1.000
_cell.angle_alpha   90.00
_cell.angle_beta   90.00
_cell.angle_gamma   90.00
#
_symmetry.space_group_name_H-M   'P 1'
#
loop_
_entity.id
_entity.type
_entity.pdbx_description
1 polymer ?
#
loop_
_entity_poly.entity_id
_entity_poly.type
_entity_poly.pdbx_seq_one_letter_code
_entity_poly.pdbx_strand_id
1 'polypeptide(L)'
;IYVANLRGYHKTGEIAANPKVELCYLDADHDQVRLTGVAEVLGDRPLLEEIWESNPLLRRYLGSLDNPALIIYRIVPNRVRFMREWALEYHEVPLASAG
;
A
#
# COMPACT_ATOMS: atom_id res chain seq x y z
N ILE A 1 -1.73 5.48 1.90
CA ILE A 1 -2.28 4.30 1.18
C ILE A 1 -2.24 3.13 2.14
N TYR A 2 -3.29 2.30 2.22
CA TYR A 2 -3.33 1.17 3.14
C TYR A 2 -3.26 -0.17 2.39
N VAL A 3 -2.40 -1.08 2.85
CA VAL A 3 -2.17 -2.39 2.21
C VAL A 3 -2.25 -3.49 3.26
N ALA A 4 -3.20 -4.41 3.09
CA ALA A 4 -3.30 -5.60 3.93
C ALA A 4 -2.33 -6.70 3.47
N ASN A 5 -1.71 -7.38 4.44
CA ASN A 5 -0.86 -8.55 4.21
C ASN A 5 -1.03 -9.57 5.34
N LEU A 6 -0.43 -10.75 5.13
CA LEU A 6 -0.24 -11.76 6.17
C LEU A 6 1.21 -11.75 6.66
N ARG A 7 1.38 -11.89 7.98
CA ARG A 7 2.71 -11.94 8.63
C ARG A 7 3.60 -13.07 8.12
N GLY A 8 3.00 -14.19 7.73
CA GLY A 8 3.73 -15.36 7.24
C GLY A 8 4.31 -15.23 5.83
N TYR A 9 4.00 -14.16 5.08
CA TYR A 9 4.56 -13.97 3.75
C TYR A 9 6.01 -13.50 3.82
N HIS A 10 6.84 -14.02 2.90
CA HIS A 10 8.25 -13.65 2.79
C HIS A 10 8.46 -12.12 2.68
N LYS A 11 7.69 -11.47 1.81
CA LYS A 11 7.70 -10.00 1.64
C LYS A 11 7.43 -9.23 2.93
N THR A 12 6.66 -9.79 3.86
CA THR A 12 6.40 -9.15 5.15
C THR A 12 7.68 -9.11 6.00
N GLY A 13 8.50 -10.16 5.97
CA GLY A 13 9.82 -10.17 6.60
C GLY A 13 10.80 -9.19 5.93
N GLU A 14 10.79 -9.11 4.60
CA GLU A 14 11.61 -8.14 3.85
C GLU A 14 11.26 -6.69 4.20
N ILE A 15 9.96 -6.37 4.26
CA ILE A 15 9.48 -5.01 4.63
C ILE A 15 9.85 -4.68 6.08
N ALA A 16 9.79 -5.65 7.00
CA ALA A 16 10.21 -5.44 8.38
C ALA A 16 11.73 -5.15 8.49
N ALA A 17 12.55 -5.78 7.64
CA ALA A 17 13.99 -5.52 7.59
C ALA A 17 14.35 -4.22 6.86
N ASN A 18 13.58 -3.84 5.83
CA ASN A 18 13.75 -2.60 5.08
C ASN A 18 12.38 -2.07 4.62
N PRO A 19 11.84 -1.02 5.27
CA PRO A 19 10.48 -0.55 5.01
C PRO A 19 10.36 0.30 3.74
N LYS A 20 11.44 0.48 2.97
CA LYS A 20 11.41 1.23 1.70
C LYS A 20 10.74 0.37 0.63
N VAL A 21 9.60 0.83 0.13
CA VAL A 21 8.77 0.09 -0.83
C VAL A 21 8.45 0.93 -2.06
N GLU A 22 8.08 0.25 -3.14
CA GLU A 22 7.44 0.86 -4.29
C GLU A 22 6.15 0.10 -4.66
N LEU A 23 5.08 0.85 -4.89
CA LEU A 23 3.84 0.31 -5.46
C LEU A 23 3.79 0.67 -6.95
N CYS A 24 3.55 -0.33 -7.80
CA CYS A 24 3.43 -0.16 -9.24
C CYS A 24 2.01 -0.55 -9.68
N TYR A 25 1.33 0.37 -10.35
CA TYR A 25 0.01 0.16 -10.94
C TYR A 25 0.11 0.33 -12.45
N LEU A 26 -0.65 -0.50 -13.16
CA LEU A 26 -0.84 -0.47 -14.61
C LEU A 26 -2.35 -0.44 -14.86
N ASP A 27 -2.82 0.51 -15.65
CA ASP A 27 -4.22 0.54 -16.07
C ASP A 27 -4.45 -0.18 -17.40
N ALA A 28 -5.69 -0.10 -17.91
CA ALA A 28 -6.09 -0.77 -19.14
C ALA A 28 -5.49 -0.14 -20.41
N ASP A 29 -5.08 1.14 -20.35
CA ASP A 29 -4.42 1.86 -21.44
C ASP A 29 -2.90 1.71 -21.36
N HIS A 30 -2.42 0.82 -20.48
CA HIS A 30 -1.01 0.58 -20.15
C HIS A 30 -0.27 1.80 -19.59
N ASP A 31 -1.00 2.78 -19.07
CA ASP A 31 -0.42 3.87 -18.32
C ASP A 31 0.01 3.36 -16.93
N GLN A 32 1.13 3.88 -16.43
CA GLN A 32 1.81 3.36 -15.26
C GLN A 32 1.96 4.41 -14.17
N VAL A 33 1.58 4.06 -12.94
CA VAL A 33 1.88 4.86 -11.75
C VAL A 33 2.82 4.08 -10.85
N ARG A 34 3.91 4.72 -10.43
CA ARG A 34 4.88 4.20 -9.46
C ARG A 34 4.96 5.11 -8.26
N LEU A 35 4.77 4.55 -7.07
CA LEU A 35 4.77 5.30 -5.81
C LEU A 35 5.86 4.75 -4.90
N THR A 36 6.92 5.51 -4.70
CA THR A 36 7.97 5.20 -3.73
C THR A 36 7.55 5.73 -2.36
N GLY A 37 7.75 4.93 -1.32
CA GLY A 37 7.40 5.33 0.04
C GLY A 37 8.02 4.46 1.12
N VAL A 38 7.60 4.73 2.36
CA VAL A 38 7.94 3.94 3.54
C VAL A 38 6.69 3.24 4.05
N ALA A 39 6.81 1.95 4.34
CA ALA A 39 5.75 1.14 4.93
C ALA A 39 5.82 1.19 6.46
N GLU A 40 4.72 1.58 7.09
CA GLU A 40 4.57 1.61 8.54
C GLU A 40 3.48 0.64 8.96
N VAL A 41 3.71 -0.14 10.03
CA VAL A 41 2.65 -0.98 10.58
C VAL A 41 1.58 -0.08 11.20
N LEU A 42 0.34 -0.22 10.74
CA LEU A 42 -0.78 0.52 11.29
C LEU A 42 -1.17 -0.07 12.65
N GLY A 43 -0.98 0.70 13.71
CA GLY A 43 -1.38 0.35 15.08
C GLY A 43 -2.64 1.06 15.58
N ASP A 44 -3.22 1.98 14.80
CA ASP A 44 -4.40 2.76 15.18
C ASP A 44 -5.67 1.90 15.08
N ARG A 45 -6.25 1.55 16.22
CA ARG A 45 -7.39 0.62 16.31
C ARG A 45 -8.67 1.18 15.66
N PRO A 46 -9.13 2.40 15.97
CA PRO A 46 -10.25 3.02 15.25
C PRO A 46 -10.12 2.97 13.72
N LEU A 47 -8.94 3.29 13.19
CA LEU A 47 -8.71 3.27 11.75
C LEU A 47 -8.65 1.85 11.18
N LEU A 48 -8.10 0.88 11.92
CA LEU A 48 -8.15 -0.54 11.55
C LEU A 48 -9.60 -1.05 11.46
N GLU A 49 -10.47 -0.64 12.39
CA GLU A 49 -11.90 -0.97 12.38
C GLU A 49 -12.60 -0.33 11.17
N GLU A 50 -12.32 0.95 10.87
CA GLU A 50 -12.87 1.62 9.68
C GLU A 50 -12.46 0.91 8.38
N ILE A 51 -11.18 0.55 8.24
CA ILE A 51 -10.67 -0.22 7.09
C ILE A 51 -11.36 -1.59 7.02
N TRP A 52 -11.55 -2.25 8.15
CA TRP A 52 -12.21 -3.56 8.20
C TRP A 52 -13.68 -3.49 7.77
N GLU A 53 -14.42 -2.50 8.25
CA GLU A 53 -15.84 -2.30 7.95
C GLU A 53 -16.07 -1.83 6.50
N SER A 54 -15.14 -1.07 5.92
CA SER A 54 -15.23 -0.62 4.52
C SER A 54 -14.83 -1.67 3.48
N ASN A 55 -14.19 -2.79 3.87
CA ASN A 55 -13.63 -3.77 2.94
C ASN A 55 -14.24 -5.19 3.09
N PRO A 56 -15.37 -5.50 2.40
CA PRO A 56 -16.01 -6.82 2.45
C PRO A 56 -15.09 -8.00 2.10
N LEU A 57 -14.11 -7.79 1.21
CA LEU A 57 -13.14 -8.82 0.85
C LEU A 57 -12.24 -9.21 2.03
N LEU A 58 -11.72 -8.24 2.79
CA LEU A 58 -10.87 -8.53 3.95
C LEU A 58 -11.62 -9.38 4.97
N ARG A 59 -12.88 -9.04 5.24
CA ARG A 59 -13.74 -9.81 6.15
C ARG A 59 -13.91 -11.26 5.70
N ARG A 60 -14.16 -11.47 4.40
CA ARG A 60 -14.34 -12.81 3.83
C ARG A 60 -13.07 -13.65 3.88
N TYR A 61 -11.89 -13.06 3.66
CA TYR A 61 -10.64 -13.81 3.59
C TYR A 61 -9.98 -14.05 4.96
N LEU A 62 -10.13 -13.14 5.92
CA LEU A 62 -9.37 -13.16 7.18
C LEU A 62 -10.19 -13.54 8.40
N GLY A 63 -11.52 -13.52 8.29
CA GLY A 63 -12.48 -13.94 9.32
C GLY A 63 -12.63 -12.96 10.49
N SER A 64 -11.52 -12.50 11.07
CA SER A 64 -11.50 -11.59 12.21
C SER A 64 -10.44 -10.50 12.06
N LEU A 65 -10.76 -9.28 12.53
CA LEU A 65 -9.82 -8.17 12.65
C LEU A 65 -8.69 -8.49 13.66
N ASP A 66 -8.99 -9.33 14.67
CA ASP A 66 -8.05 -9.75 15.70
C ASP A 66 -7.19 -10.94 15.27
N ASN A 67 -7.24 -11.34 14.00
CA ASN A 67 -6.39 -12.40 13.47
C ASN A 67 -4.90 -12.00 13.63
N PRO A 68 -4.09 -12.73 14.40
CA PRO A 68 -2.70 -12.34 14.66
C PRO A 68 -1.83 -12.37 13.40
N ALA A 69 -2.24 -13.10 12.36
CA ALA A 69 -1.57 -13.11 11.08
C ALA A 69 -1.84 -11.86 10.24
N LEU A 70 -2.89 -11.08 10.53
CA LEU A 70 -3.18 -9.84 9.82
C LEU A 70 -2.16 -8.76 10.17
N ILE A 71 -1.71 -8.06 9.15
CA ILE A 71 -0.92 -6.84 9.27
C ILE A 71 -1.40 -5.86 8.19
N ILE A 72 -1.66 -4.61 8.61
CA ILE A 72 -2.00 -3.52 7.69
C ILE A 72 -0.82 -2.56 7.67
N TYR A 73 -0.34 -2.23 6.47
CA TYR A 73 0.67 -1.19 6.28
C TYR A 73 0.03 0.13 5.87
N ARG A 74 0.42 1.23 6.50
CA ARG A 74 0.30 2.58 5.96
C ARG A 74 1.54 2.85 5.11
N ILE A 75 1.36 2.96 3.80
CA ILE A 75 2.42 3.42 2.90
C ILE A 75 2.34 4.94 2.82
N VAL A 76 3.41 5.60 3.25
CA VAL A 76 3.62 7.05 3.17
C VAL A 76 4.45 7.34 1.91
N PRO A 77 3.82 7.78 0.80
CA PRO A 77 4.54 8.07 -0.43
C PRO A 77 5.38 9.34 -0.27
N ASN A 78 6.59 9.31 -0.81
CA ASN A 78 7.48 10.48 -0.88
C ASN A 78 7.89 10.84 -2.31
N ARG A 79 7.56 9.99 -3.29
CA ARG A 79 7.77 10.23 -4.71
C ARG A 79 6.71 9.50 -5.53
N VAL A 80 6.14 10.18 -6.51
CA VAL A 80 5.13 9.61 -7.42
C VAL A 80 5.54 9.89 -8.85
N ARG A 81 5.54 8.84 -9.66
CA ARG A 81 5.94 8.88 -11.06
C ARG A 81 4.82 8.33 -11.93
N PHE A 82 4.52 9.04 -13.01
CA PHE A 82 3.53 8.62 -13.99
C PHE A 82 4.17 8.50 -15.38
N MET A 83 3.80 7.46 -16.12
CA MET A 83 4.22 7.26 -17.51
C MET A 83 3.00 6.89 -18.33
N ARG A 84 2.76 7.63 -19.40
CA ARG A 84 1.83 7.18 -20.43
C ARG A 84 2.46 6.08 -21.27
N GLU A 85 1.70 5.09 -21.70
CA GLU A 85 2.20 3.94 -22.50
C GLU A 85 3.21 4.37 -23.58
N TRP A 86 2.84 5.36 -24.37
CA TRP A 86 3.61 5.86 -25.52
C TRP A 86 4.76 6.80 -25.18
N ALA A 87 4.83 7.33 -23.95
CA ALA A 87 5.82 8.34 -23.58
C ALA A 87 7.20 7.74 -23.29
N LEU A 88 7.25 6.46 -22.90
CA LEU A 88 8.47 5.72 -22.52
C LEU A 88 9.32 6.34 -21.38
N GLU A 89 8.89 7.48 -20.83
CA GLU A 89 9.54 8.18 -19.73
C GLU A 89 8.53 8.51 -18.62
N TYR A 90 8.99 8.32 -17.37
CA TYR A 90 8.23 8.73 -16.20
C TYR A 90 8.46 10.21 -15.90
N HIS A 91 7.39 10.92 -15.59
CA HIS A 91 7.45 12.27 -15.01
C HIS A 91 6.98 12.27 -13.56
N GLU A 92 7.52 13.20 -12.77
CA GLU A 92 7.11 13.40 -11.38
C GLU A 92 5.69 13.97 -11.32
N VAL A 93 4.88 13.40 -10.43
CA VAL A 93 3.60 13.96 -10.04
C VAL A 93 3.77 14.64 -8.69
N PRO A 94 3.52 15.96 -8.58
CA PRO A 94 3.63 16.66 -7.32
C PRO A 94 2.76 16.01 -6.24
N LEU A 95 3.38 15.67 -5.11
CA LEU A 95 2.65 15.31 -3.91
C LEU A 95 2.14 16.61 -3.29
N ALA A 96 0.83 16.69 -3.03
CA ALA A 96 0.32 17.71 -2.13
C ALA A 96 1.03 17.53 -0.78
N SER A 97 1.65 18.60 -0.27
CA SER A 97 2.23 18.58 1.08
C SER A 97 1.14 18.13 2.04
N ALA A 98 1.42 17.09 2.82
CA ALA A 98 0.56 16.75 3.95
C ALA A 98 0.57 17.97 4.88
N GLY A 99 -0.56 18.67 4.95
CA GLY A 99 -0.80 19.73 5.92
C GLY A 99 -0.93 19.18 7.34
#